data_AF-A0A2E6IC13-F1
#
_entry.id   AF-A0A2E6IC13-F1
#
_cell.length_a   1.000
_cell.length_b   1.000
_cell.length_c   1.000
_cell.angle_alpha   90.00
_cell.angle_beta   90.00
_cell.angle_gamma   90.00
#
_symmetry.space_group_name_H-M   'P 1'
#
loop_
_entity.id
_entity.type
_entity.pdbx_description
1 polymer ?
#
loop_
_entity_poly.entity_id
_entity_poly.type
_entity_poly.pdbx_seq_one_letter_code
_entity_poly.pdbx_strand_id
1 'polypeptide(L)'
;MAPFAPAECLLLTPQLSNRDHYRSEWESSGVSYRRIDVPESIVDLEPDAVICSGSRANVSMWEPWMDDAARVLQQAVAANIPVLGICFGHQLLCKALGGEVERAPQRTDSVSPLFSVGMDTLLSPTRKGLFTHQDHVTRLPPGARRIISSKHCENAGMRIAGKPVWGVQFHPEASRAVIEQAHADGDMNDSEREAFDQEHDGGDLLAAFAKLCMP
;
A
#
# COMPACT_ATOMS: atom_id res chain seq x y z
N MET A 1 10.80 1.62 25.58
CA MET A 1 10.02 1.16 24.41
C MET A 1 9.91 2.35 23.48
N ALA A 2 10.59 2.32 22.34
CA ALA A 2 10.42 3.35 21.32
C ALA A 2 8.98 3.24 20.76
N PRO A 3 8.28 4.36 20.51
CA PRO A 3 6.96 4.32 19.90
C PRO A 3 7.04 3.71 18.50
N PHE A 4 6.02 2.95 18.11
CA PHE A 4 5.89 2.38 16.77
C PHE A 4 5.86 3.50 15.73
N ALA A 5 6.60 3.35 14.63
CA ALA A 5 6.59 4.33 13.55
C ALA A 5 5.21 4.32 12.85
N PRO A 6 4.59 5.51 12.60
CA PRO A 6 3.30 5.62 11.92
C PRO A 6 3.40 5.14 10.46
N ALA A 7 2.27 4.79 9.85
CA ALA A 7 2.20 4.47 8.42
C ALA A 7 2.67 5.66 7.56
N GLU A 8 3.39 5.39 6.47
CA GLU A 8 3.88 6.45 5.59
C GLU A 8 2.92 6.67 4.40
N CYS A 9 2.32 7.86 4.32
CA CYS A 9 1.69 8.33 3.10
C CYS A 9 2.78 8.94 2.20
N LEU A 10 3.08 8.25 1.10
CA LEU A 10 4.02 8.67 0.06
C LEU A 10 3.27 9.54 -0.95
N LEU A 11 3.66 10.81 -1.04
CA LEU A 11 3.19 11.74 -2.07
C LEU A 11 4.11 11.64 -3.29
N LEU A 12 3.58 11.30 -4.47
CA LEU A 12 4.31 11.42 -5.74
C LEU A 12 4.05 12.82 -6.31
N THR A 13 5.09 13.65 -6.39
CA THR A 13 5.06 14.96 -7.05
C THR A 13 6.17 15.05 -8.08
N PRO A 14 5.96 15.70 -9.24
CA PRO A 14 7.05 16.05 -10.12
C PRO A 14 7.69 17.35 -9.60
N GLN A 15 9.01 17.33 -9.47
CA GLN A 15 9.90 18.50 -9.36
C GLN A 15 9.86 19.31 -8.05
N LEU A 16 10.85 19.05 -7.17
CA LEU A 16 11.55 20.13 -6.47
C LEU A 16 13.05 19.83 -6.46
N SER A 17 13.79 20.69 -7.14
CA SER A 17 15.23 20.75 -7.07
C SER A 17 15.67 21.01 -5.63
N ASN A 18 16.75 20.35 -5.21
CA ASN A 18 17.51 20.64 -4.01
C ASN A 18 16.94 20.07 -2.68
N ARG A 19 17.40 18.89 -2.26
CA ARG A 19 18.42 18.73 -1.19
C ARG A 19 18.53 17.27 -0.72
N ASP A 20 19.77 16.92 -0.40
CA ASP A 20 20.25 15.60 -0.01
C ASP A 20 19.69 15.10 1.34
N HIS A 21 19.64 13.77 1.45
CA HIS A 21 19.38 12.91 2.64
C HIS A 21 17.94 12.45 2.91
N TYR A 22 17.37 11.62 2.02
CA TYR A 22 16.41 10.56 2.40
C TYR A 22 16.50 9.42 1.38
N ARG A 23 17.04 8.26 1.77
CA ARG A 23 17.32 7.13 0.86
C ARG A 23 16.53 5.88 1.25
N SER A 24 15.62 5.43 0.36
CA SER A 24 15.08 4.06 0.29
C SER A 24 14.71 3.71 -1.17
N GLU A 25 14.57 2.42 -1.49
CA GLU A 25 14.64 1.78 -2.82
C GLU A 25 13.79 2.32 -3.97
N TRP A 26 12.86 3.25 -3.75
CA TRP A 26 12.11 3.94 -4.81
C TRP A 26 13.02 4.69 -5.80
N GLU A 27 14.20 5.11 -5.36
CA GLU A 27 15.24 5.72 -6.22
C GLU A 27 15.77 4.76 -7.29
N SER A 28 15.83 3.45 -7.01
CA SER A 28 16.30 2.43 -7.98
C SER A 28 15.38 2.29 -9.19
N SER A 29 14.13 2.75 -9.05
CA SER A 29 13.11 2.79 -10.09
C SER A 29 12.78 4.23 -10.55
N GLY A 30 13.54 5.24 -10.11
CA GLY A 30 13.40 6.63 -10.55
C GLY A 30 12.23 7.41 -9.95
N VAL A 31 11.69 6.98 -8.81
CA VAL A 31 10.49 7.60 -8.18
C VAL A 31 10.89 8.45 -6.97
N SER A 32 10.65 9.77 -7.02
CA SER A 32 10.83 10.69 -5.89
C SER A 32 9.54 10.82 -5.06
N TYR A 33 9.65 10.86 -3.72
CA TYR A 33 8.50 11.01 -2.82
C TYR A 33 8.72 12.06 -1.71
N ARG A 34 7.62 12.59 -1.15
CA ARG A 34 7.62 13.49 0.04
C ARG A 34 6.72 12.92 1.14
N ARG A 35 7.19 12.97 2.39
CA ARG A 35 6.41 12.69 3.61
C ARG A 35 5.64 13.94 4.04
N ILE A 36 4.36 13.79 4.40
CA ILE A 36 3.53 14.88 4.95
C ILE A 36 3.02 14.45 6.32
N ASP A 37 3.40 15.19 7.37
CA ASP A 37 3.00 14.88 8.76
C ASP A 37 1.70 15.61 9.20
N VAL A 38 1.15 16.55 8.42
CA VAL A 38 -0.01 17.40 8.79
C VAL A 38 -0.77 17.85 7.51
N PRO A 39 -2.12 17.95 7.48
CA PRO A 39 -2.85 18.19 6.24
C PRO A 39 -2.72 19.65 5.79
N GLU A 40 -1.68 19.95 5.01
CA GLU A 40 -1.87 20.86 3.88
C GLU A 40 -2.92 20.22 2.97
N SER A 41 -3.81 21.02 2.37
CA SER A 41 -4.78 20.52 1.40
C SER A 41 -4.00 19.73 0.35
N ILE A 42 -4.22 18.41 0.28
CA ILE A 42 -3.51 17.56 -0.68
C ILE A 42 -3.72 18.05 -2.11
N VAL A 43 -4.84 18.73 -2.36
CA VAL A 43 -5.19 19.35 -3.63
C VAL A 43 -4.26 20.52 -3.95
N ASP A 44 -3.87 21.31 -2.94
CA ASP A 44 -3.00 22.48 -3.12
C ASP A 44 -1.55 22.06 -3.42
N LEU A 45 -1.20 20.81 -3.11
CA LEU A 45 0.09 20.22 -3.41
C LEU A 45 0.17 19.62 -4.82
N GLU A 46 -0.95 19.54 -5.53
CA GLU A 46 -1.08 19.03 -6.90
C GLU A 46 -0.23 17.76 -7.19
N PRO A 47 -0.35 16.69 -6.38
CA PRO A 47 0.45 15.48 -6.62
C PRO A 47 -0.05 14.70 -7.84
N ASP A 48 0.88 14.06 -8.55
CA ASP A 48 0.55 13.11 -9.62
C ASP A 48 -0.12 11.85 -9.07
N ALA A 49 0.22 11.45 -7.83
CA ALA A 49 -0.40 10.34 -7.14
C ALA A 49 -0.18 10.36 -5.63
N VAL A 50 -0.98 9.56 -4.92
CA VAL A 50 -0.81 9.25 -3.49
C VAL A 50 -0.65 7.75 -3.31
N ILE A 51 0.44 7.31 -2.70
CA ILE A 51 0.64 5.93 -2.27
C ILE A 51 0.57 5.89 -0.74
N CYS A 52 -0.23 5.00 -0.16
CA CYS A 52 -0.22 4.77 1.29
C CYS A 52 0.39 3.41 1.56
N SER A 53 1.54 3.38 2.23
CA SER A 53 2.35 2.17 2.42
C SER A 53 1.83 1.27 3.54
N GLY A 54 2.55 0.18 3.80
CA GLY A 54 2.33 -0.68 4.96
C GLY A 54 2.68 0.01 6.29
N SER A 55 2.26 -0.61 7.39
CA SER A 55 2.62 -0.19 8.75
C SER A 55 2.57 -1.39 9.70
N ARG A 56 3.30 -1.31 10.81
CA ARG A 56 3.17 -2.25 11.93
C ARG A 56 1.90 -1.99 12.77
N ALA A 57 1.28 -0.82 12.58
CA ALA A 57 -0.01 -0.50 13.18
C ALA A 57 -1.14 -1.35 12.58
N ASN A 58 -2.30 -1.33 13.24
CA ASN A 58 -3.45 -2.13 12.84
C ASN A 58 -4.67 -1.21 12.76
N VAL A 59 -5.35 -1.16 11.60
CA VAL A 59 -6.53 -0.29 11.40
C VAL A 59 -7.67 -0.65 12.35
N SER A 60 -7.75 -1.91 12.79
CA SER A 60 -8.67 -2.37 13.83
C SER A 60 -8.37 -1.79 15.23
N MET A 61 -7.13 -1.32 15.44
CA MET A 61 -6.67 -0.65 16.65
C MET A 61 -6.40 0.81 16.32
N TRP A 62 -7.49 1.56 16.07
CA TRP A 62 -7.43 2.93 15.56
C TRP A 62 -6.62 3.86 16.48
N GLU A 63 -5.75 4.67 15.88
CA GLU A 63 -4.94 5.69 16.56
C GLU A 63 -5.23 7.08 15.98
N PRO A 64 -5.08 8.18 16.75
CA PRO A 64 -5.49 9.53 16.31
C PRO A 64 -4.87 9.99 14.98
N TRP A 65 -3.62 9.61 14.69
CA TRP A 65 -2.96 9.98 13.43
C TRP A 65 -3.61 9.34 12.20
N MET A 66 -4.37 8.25 12.38
CA MET A 66 -5.08 7.59 11.29
C MET A 66 -6.24 8.46 10.76
N ASP A 67 -6.79 9.37 11.57
CA ASP A 67 -7.81 10.32 11.12
C ASP A 67 -7.26 11.28 10.05
N ASP A 68 -6.03 11.76 10.24
CA ASP A 68 -5.38 12.66 9.29
C ASP A 68 -4.99 11.93 8.01
N ALA A 69 -4.41 10.73 8.13
CA ALA A 69 -4.08 9.90 6.97
C ALA A 69 -5.32 9.49 6.18
N ALA A 70 -6.42 9.13 6.85
CA ALA A 70 -7.71 8.86 6.20
C ALA A 70 -8.25 10.09 5.46
N ARG A 71 -8.11 11.29 6.04
CA ARG A 71 -8.53 12.54 5.40
C ARG A 71 -7.74 12.82 4.12
N VAL A 72 -6.43 12.60 4.13
CA VAL A 72 -5.58 12.74 2.93
C VAL A 72 -6.07 11.81 1.81
N LEU A 73 -6.33 10.53 2.14
CA LEU A 73 -6.86 9.56 1.17
C LEU A 73 -8.23 9.98 0.63
N GLN A 74 -9.14 10.45 1.50
CA GLN A 74 -10.45 10.93 1.07
C GLN A 74 -10.34 12.13 0.12
N GLN A 75 -9.46 13.10 0.43
CA GLN A 75 -9.26 14.27 -0.42
C GLN A 75 -8.68 13.87 -1.80
N ALA A 76 -7.68 12.98 -1.84
CA ALA A 76 -7.11 12.49 -3.10
C ALA A 76 -8.15 11.78 -3.97
N VAL A 77 -8.96 10.90 -3.35
CA VAL A 77 -10.06 10.19 -4.04
C VAL A 77 -11.13 11.16 -4.55
N ALA A 78 -11.45 12.21 -3.78
CA ALA A 78 -12.42 13.24 -4.17
C ALA A 78 -11.91 14.06 -5.36
N ALA A 79 -10.61 14.39 -5.37
CA ALA A 79 -9.95 15.15 -6.43
C ALA A 79 -9.62 14.32 -7.69
N ASN A 80 -9.92 13.01 -7.70
CA ASN A 80 -9.52 12.06 -8.75
C ASN A 80 -7.99 11.97 -8.96
N ILE A 81 -7.22 12.28 -7.92
CA ILE A 81 -5.77 12.00 -7.90
C ILE A 81 -5.61 10.46 -7.83
N PRO A 82 -4.71 9.86 -8.63
CA PRO A 82 -4.38 8.45 -8.52
C PRO A 82 -3.98 8.02 -7.10
N VAL A 83 -4.57 6.93 -6.60
CA VAL A 83 -4.29 6.40 -5.25
C VAL A 83 -3.95 4.91 -5.29
N LEU A 84 -2.90 4.51 -4.59
CA LEU A 84 -2.57 3.11 -4.30
C LEU A 84 -2.37 2.89 -2.79
N GLY A 85 -3.26 2.13 -2.16
CA GLY A 85 -3.07 1.65 -0.78
C GLY A 85 -2.39 0.29 -0.74
N ILE A 86 -1.37 0.10 0.09
CA ILE A 86 -0.61 -1.15 0.23
C ILE A 86 -0.69 -1.66 1.67
N CYS A 87 -1.06 -2.92 1.85
CA CYS A 87 -1.21 -3.58 3.15
C CYS A 87 -2.05 -2.75 4.16
N PHE A 88 -1.42 -2.07 5.12
CA PHE A 88 -2.09 -1.12 6.01
C PHE A 88 -2.80 -0.02 5.23
N GLY A 89 -2.15 0.58 4.21
CA GLY A 89 -2.77 1.60 3.38
C GLY A 89 -3.98 1.12 2.59
N HIS A 90 -4.03 -0.16 2.19
CA HIS A 90 -5.22 -0.77 1.61
C HIS A 90 -6.38 -0.82 2.60
N GLN A 91 -6.10 -1.19 3.85
CA GLN A 91 -7.08 -1.26 4.93
C GLN A 91 -7.57 0.14 5.32
N LEU A 92 -6.64 1.10 5.45
CA LEU A 92 -6.97 2.48 5.79
C LEU A 92 -7.81 3.14 4.69
N LEU A 93 -7.44 2.95 3.42
CA LEU A 93 -8.23 3.41 2.27
C LEU A 93 -9.64 2.81 2.28
N CYS A 94 -9.76 1.51 2.58
CA CYS A 94 -11.06 0.85 2.70
C CYS A 94 -11.90 1.51 3.80
N LYS A 95 -11.33 1.67 5.00
CA LYS A 95 -12.02 2.25 6.15
C LYS A 95 -12.41 3.72 5.90
N ALA A 96 -11.51 4.50 5.32
CA ALA A 96 -11.72 5.91 4.98
C ALA A 96 -12.86 6.12 3.97
N LEU A 97 -13.11 5.14 3.09
CA LEU A 97 -14.18 5.19 2.10
C LEU A 97 -15.48 4.48 2.56
N GLY A 98 -15.56 4.08 3.83
CA GLY A 98 -16.78 3.51 4.44
C GLY A 98 -16.88 1.98 4.35
N GLY A 99 -15.78 1.28 4.09
CA GLY A 99 -15.70 -0.18 4.20
C GLY A 99 -15.45 -0.66 5.63
N GLU A 100 -15.29 -1.98 5.79
CA GLU A 100 -15.00 -2.62 7.08
C GLU A 100 -13.67 -3.37 7.05
N VAL A 101 -12.96 -3.25 8.17
CA VAL A 101 -11.70 -3.93 8.44
C VAL A 101 -11.84 -4.62 9.78
N GLU A 102 -11.49 -5.90 9.83
CA GLU A 102 -11.55 -6.73 11.02
C GLU A 102 -10.21 -7.44 11.24
N ARG A 103 -9.88 -7.68 12.51
CA ARG A 103 -8.68 -8.39 12.90
C ARG A 103 -8.93 -9.89 12.90
N ALA A 104 -8.09 -10.65 12.20
CA ALA A 104 -8.12 -12.11 12.24
C ALA A 104 -7.52 -12.66 13.56
N PRO A 105 -7.93 -13.87 14.00
CA PRO A 105 -7.37 -14.49 15.19
C PRO A 105 -5.85 -14.74 15.13
N GLN A 106 -5.31 -14.92 13.92
CA GLN A 106 -3.89 -15.20 13.68
C GLN A 106 -3.35 -14.29 12.59
N ARG A 107 -2.09 -13.89 12.73
CA ARG A 107 -1.34 -13.16 11.70
C ARG A 107 -1.00 -14.10 10.54
N THR A 108 -1.00 -13.56 9.32
CA THR A 108 -0.51 -14.25 8.13
C THR A 108 0.81 -13.63 7.70
N ASP A 109 1.87 -14.44 7.70
CA ASP A 109 3.20 -14.10 7.19
C ASP A 109 3.59 -15.17 6.16
N SER A 110 3.30 -14.93 4.87
CA SER A 110 3.53 -15.92 3.81
C SER A 110 3.52 -15.32 2.41
N VAL A 111 4.19 -15.98 1.47
CA VAL A 111 3.91 -15.81 0.03
C VAL A 111 2.75 -16.72 -0.36
N SER A 112 1.69 -16.14 -0.93
CA SER A 112 0.47 -16.87 -1.29
C SER A 112 0.04 -16.62 -2.73
N PRO A 113 -0.60 -17.62 -3.40
CA PRO A 113 -1.21 -17.43 -4.70
C PRO A 113 -2.29 -16.33 -4.68
N LEU A 114 -2.33 -15.56 -5.76
CA LEU A 114 -3.33 -14.53 -6.03
C LEU A 114 -4.25 -15.00 -7.15
N PHE A 115 -5.55 -14.74 -6.98
CA PHE A 115 -6.59 -15.03 -7.94
C PHE A 115 -7.24 -13.71 -8.37
N SER A 116 -6.93 -13.29 -9.60
CA SER A 116 -7.48 -12.07 -10.18
C SER A 116 -8.96 -12.25 -10.56
N VAL A 117 -9.74 -11.20 -10.31
CA VAL A 117 -11.16 -11.12 -10.64
C VAL A 117 -11.33 -10.05 -11.71
N GLY A 118 -11.73 -10.48 -12.92
CA GLY A 118 -11.82 -9.61 -14.09
C GLY A 118 -10.46 -9.30 -14.72
N MET A 119 -10.45 -8.30 -15.59
CA MET A 119 -9.25 -7.87 -16.33
C MET A 119 -8.87 -6.46 -15.88
N ASP A 120 -8.06 -6.35 -14.83
CA ASP A 120 -7.42 -5.09 -14.44
C ASP A 120 -5.95 -5.10 -14.90
N THR A 121 -5.61 -4.21 -15.82
CA THR A 121 -4.30 -4.19 -16.47
C THR A 121 -3.18 -3.79 -15.51
N LEU A 122 -3.49 -3.02 -14.46
CA LEU A 122 -2.51 -2.63 -13.43
C LEU A 122 -1.94 -3.83 -12.69
N LEU A 123 -2.72 -4.92 -12.61
CA LEU A 123 -2.45 -6.10 -11.80
C LEU A 123 -2.14 -7.34 -12.63
N SER A 124 -2.07 -7.18 -13.96
CA SER A 124 -1.69 -8.25 -14.88
C SER A 124 -0.17 -8.16 -15.08
N PRO A 125 0.67 -9.11 -14.64
CA PRO A 125 0.45 -10.55 -14.47
C PRO A 125 0.58 -11.10 -13.03
N THR A 126 0.34 -10.31 -11.98
CA THR A 126 0.66 -10.68 -10.59
C THR A 126 -0.08 -11.94 -10.12
N ARG A 127 0.67 -13.02 -9.85
CA ARG A 127 0.18 -14.35 -9.48
C ARG A 127 0.52 -14.75 -8.05
N LYS A 128 1.50 -14.12 -7.41
CA LYS A 128 1.87 -14.41 -6.02
C LYS A 128 2.16 -13.11 -5.26
N GLY A 129 1.60 -12.99 -4.07
CA GLY A 129 1.81 -11.85 -3.20
C GLY A 129 2.48 -12.27 -1.90
N LEU A 130 3.38 -11.43 -1.40
CA LEU A 130 3.89 -11.51 -0.03
C LEU A 130 2.89 -10.83 0.91
N PHE A 131 2.44 -11.55 1.93
CA PHE A 131 1.50 -11.09 2.94
C PHE A 131 2.19 -11.04 4.30
N THR A 132 2.05 -9.92 5.01
CA THR A 132 2.42 -9.78 6.42
C THR A 132 1.42 -8.90 7.14
N HIS A 133 0.30 -9.50 7.56
CA HIS A 133 -0.83 -8.76 8.13
C HIS A 133 -1.69 -9.61 9.07
N GLN A 134 -2.45 -8.94 9.93
CA GLN A 134 -3.47 -9.58 10.76
C GLN A 134 -4.86 -8.98 10.55
N ASP A 135 -4.94 -7.74 10.09
CA ASP A 135 -6.20 -7.10 9.74
C ASP A 135 -6.58 -7.43 8.28
N HIS A 136 -7.88 -7.56 8.02
CA HIS A 136 -8.44 -7.89 6.72
C HIS A 136 -9.56 -6.93 6.38
N VAL A 137 -9.63 -6.49 5.13
CA VAL A 137 -10.85 -5.88 4.60
C VAL A 137 -11.93 -6.95 4.49
N THR A 138 -12.99 -6.85 5.29
CA THR A 138 -14.12 -7.80 5.30
C THR A 138 -15.29 -7.29 4.46
N ARG A 139 -15.50 -5.97 4.43
CA ARG A 139 -16.49 -5.33 3.54
C ARG A 139 -15.85 -4.23 2.72
N LEU A 140 -15.99 -4.33 1.40
CA LEU A 140 -15.54 -3.29 0.47
C LEU A 140 -16.37 -2.01 0.63
N PRO A 141 -15.77 -0.82 0.43
CA PRO A 141 -16.50 0.44 0.46
C PRO A 141 -17.48 0.56 -0.72
N PRO A 142 -18.52 1.41 -0.63
CA PRO A 142 -19.46 1.63 -1.73
C PRO A 142 -18.75 2.01 -3.04
N GLY A 143 -19.17 1.40 -4.16
CA GLY A 143 -18.57 1.63 -5.47
C GLY A 143 -17.22 0.94 -5.71
N ALA A 144 -16.68 0.24 -4.71
CA ALA A 144 -15.52 -0.62 -4.89
C ALA A 144 -15.91 -1.99 -5.45
N ARG A 145 -14.99 -2.59 -6.20
CA ARG A 145 -15.04 -3.98 -6.62
C ARG A 145 -13.76 -4.69 -6.19
N ARG A 146 -13.90 -5.97 -5.89
CA ARG A 146 -12.78 -6.88 -5.72
C ARG A 146 -12.11 -7.11 -7.08
N ILE A 147 -10.79 -7.13 -7.08
CA ILE A 147 -9.97 -7.40 -8.26
C ILE A 147 -8.92 -8.48 -8.01
N ILE A 148 -8.56 -8.74 -6.75
CA ILE A 148 -7.69 -9.86 -6.35
C ILE A 148 -8.25 -10.50 -5.09
N SER A 149 -8.10 -11.82 -5.00
CA SER A 149 -8.32 -12.61 -3.79
C SER A 149 -7.16 -13.56 -3.54
N SER A 150 -7.02 -14.04 -2.31
CA SER A 150 -6.21 -15.19 -1.94
C SER A 150 -7.03 -16.10 -1.03
N LYS A 151 -6.64 -17.37 -0.87
CA LYS A 151 -7.40 -18.36 -0.09
C LYS A 151 -7.67 -17.89 1.35
N HIS A 152 -6.72 -17.17 1.96
CA HIS A 152 -6.83 -16.64 3.32
C HIS A 152 -7.30 -15.18 3.36
N CYS A 153 -7.41 -14.49 2.22
CA CYS A 153 -7.74 -13.08 2.14
C CYS A 153 -8.64 -12.79 0.93
N GLU A 154 -9.95 -12.77 1.17
CA GLU A 154 -10.95 -12.65 0.10
C GLU A 154 -10.82 -11.32 -0.67
N ASN A 155 -10.61 -10.21 0.03
CA ASN A 155 -10.48 -8.87 -0.55
C ASN A 155 -9.01 -8.43 -0.69
N ALA A 156 -8.12 -9.33 -1.15
CA ALA A 156 -6.70 -9.05 -1.27
C ALA A 156 -6.34 -7.93 -2.28
N GLY A 157 -7.27 -7.54 -3.15
CA GLY A 157 -7.18 -6.33 -3.93
C GLY A 157 -8.55 -5.73 -4.25
N MET A 158 -8.64 -4.41 -4.24
CA MET A 158 -9.84 -3.65 -4.56
C MET A 158 -9.56 -2.48 -5.49
N ARG A 159 -10.60 -2.04 -6.21
CA ARG A 159 -10.59 -0.81 -7.01
C ARG A 159 -11.92 -0.09 -6.89
N ILE A 160 -11.88 1.24 -6.90
CA ILE A 160 -13.08 2.07 -7.02
C ILE A 160 -13.47 2.20 -8.49
N ALA A 161 -14.71 1.83 -8.82
CA ALA A 161 -15.19 1.89 -10.21
C ALA A 161 -15.16 3.33 -10.75
N GLY A 162 -14.61 3.51 -11.96
CA GLY A 162 -14.54 4.82 -12.62
C GLY A 162 -13.51 5.80 -12.03
N LYS A 163 -12.70 5.38 -11.04
CA LYS A 163 -11.65 6.21 -10.43
C LYS A 163 -10.27 5.55 -10.54
N PRO A 164 -9.18 6.33 -10.54
CA PRO A 164 -7.82 5.81 -10.50
C PRO A 164 -7.43 5.44 -9.05
N VAL A 165 -8.20 4.58 -8.40
CA VAL A 165 -8.02 4.26 -6.97
C VAL A 165 -7.98 2.75 -6.78
N TRP A 166 -6.87 2.27 -6.25
CA TRP A 166 -6.61 0.86 -5.99
C TRP A 166 -6.12 0.64 -4.57
N GLY A 167 -6.31 -0.58 -4.06
CA GLY A 167 -5.61 -1.05 -2.88
C GLY A 167 -5.29 -2.53 -2.97
N VAL A 168 -4.13 -2.93 -2.46
CA VAL A 168 -3.66 -4.31 -2.41
C VAL A 168 -3.21 -4.68 -1.01
N GLN A 169 -3.57 -5.87 -0.54
CA GLN A 169 -3.23 -6.34 0.82
C GLN A 169 -1.81 -6.92 0.90
N PHE A 170 -1.30 -7.46 -0.21
CA PHE A 170 0.06 -7.94 -0.31
C PHE A 170 1.04 -6.79 -0.55
N HIS A 171 2.33 -7.06 -0.38
CA HIS A 171 3.43 -6.11 -0.55
C HIS A 171 4.08 -6.26 -1.93
N PRO A 172 3.61 -5.54 -2.97
CA PRO A 172 4.27 -5.55 -4.28
C PRO A 172 5.69 -4.96 -4.25
N GLU A 173 5.98 -4.12 -3.27
CA GLU A 173 7.25 -3.44 -3.04
C GLU A 173 8.35 -4.34 -2.49
N ALA A 174 7.98 -5.47 -1.88
CA ALA A 174 8.90 -6.31 -1.11
C ALA A 174 9.81 -7.17 -2.00
N SER A 175 10.58 -6.56 -2.91
CA SER A 175 11.64 -7.23 -3.67
C SER A 175 12.60 -8.01 -2.76
N ARG A 176 13.30 -9.00 -3.32
CA ARG A 176 14.32 -9.77 -2.59
C ARG A 176 15.36 -8.86 -1.89
N ALA A 177 15.73 -7.74 -2.53
CA ALA A 177 16.67 -6.78 -1.95
C ALA A 177 16.09 -6.07 -0.70
N VAL A 178 14.80 -5.76 -0.70
CA VAL A 178 14.09 -5.14 0.43
C VAL A 178 14.01 -6.10 1.62
N ILE A 179 13.71 -7.38 1.34
CA ILE A 179 13.64 -8.44 2.34
C ILE A 179 15.02 -8.67 2.98
N GLU A 180 16.06 -8.73 2.17
CA GLU A 180 17.44 -8.87 2.65
C GLU A 180 17.90 -7.65 3.47
N GLN A 181 17.53 -6.44 3.06
CA GLN A 181 17.86 -5.21 3.79
C GLN A 181 17.09 -5.09 5.11
N ALA A 182 15.78 -5.36 5.12
CA ALA A 182 14.96 -5.35 6.34
C ALA A 182 15.40 -6.41 7.36
N HIS A 183 15.91 -7.56 6.90
CA HIS A 183 16.54 -8.56 7.75
C HIS A 183 17.88 -8.07 8.31
N ALA A 184 18.71 -7.45 7.47
CA ALA A 184 19.99 -6.87 7.90
C ALA A 184 19.82 -5.74 8.92
N ASP A 185 18.77 -4.94 8.78
CA ASP A 185 18.43 -3.82 9.68
C ASP A 185 17.73 -4.27 10.97
N GLY A 186 17.35 -5.55 11.06
CA GLY A 186 16.70 -6.15 12.24
C GLY A 186 15.20 -5.86 12.35
N ASP A 187 14.61 -5.24 11.33
CA ASP A 187 13.16 -4.99 11.21
C ASP A 187 12.37 -6.26 10.87
N MET A 188 13.09 -7.30 10.41
CA MET A 188 12.59 -8.61 10.05
C MET A 188 13.42 -9.71 10.72
N ASN A 189 12.77 -10.68 11.34
CA ASN A 189 13.44 -11.83 11.96
C ASN A 189 13.72 -12.97 10.95
N ASP A 190 14.53 -13.95 11.35
CA ASP A 190 14.93 -15.08 10.49
C ASP A 190 13.73 -15.85 9.92
N SER A 191 12.69 -16.07 10.74
CA SER A 191 11.49 -16.80 10.32
C SER A 191 10.65 -16.01 9.32
N GLU A 192 10.58 -14.68 9.46
CA GLU A 192 9.91 -13.79 8.50
C GLU A 192 10.68 -13.79 7.18
N ARG A 193 12.02 -13.67 7.24
CA ARG A 193 12.90 -13.68 6.07
C ARG A 193 12.81 -15.00 5.29
N GLU A 194 12.80 -16.14 5.98
CA GLU A 194 12.61 -17.45 5.34
C GLU A 194 11.23 -17.60 4.68
N ALA A 195 10.17 -17.04 5.28
CA ALA A 195 8.84 -17.04 4.68
C ALA A 195 8.75 -16.20 3.38
N PHE A 196 9.69 -15.26 3.20
CA PHE A 196 9.72 -14.30 2.11
C PHE A 196 10.77 -14.60 1.02
N ASP A 197 11.61 -15.64 1.19
CA ASP A 197 12.65 -16.03 0.20
C ASP A 197 12.07 -16.65 -1.10
N GLN A 198 10.73 -16.74 -1.22
CA GLN A 198 10.05 -17.26 -2.40
C GLN A 198 9.81 -16.16 -3.46
N GLU A 199 9.98 -16.52 -4.73
CA GLU A 199 9.74 -15.63 -5.87
C GLU A 199 8.30 -15.07 -5.90
N HIS A 200 8.17 -13.75 -6.05
CA HIS A 200 6.90 -13.01 -6.16
C HIS A 200 7.01 -11.90 -7.24
N ASP A 201 5.89 -11.50 -7.84
CA ASP A 201 5.81 -10.66 -9.04
C ASP A 201 5.23 -9.25 -8.76
N GLY A 202 5.55 -8.72 -7.59
CA GLY A 202 5.08 -7.44 -7.10
C GLY A 202 5.61 -6.20 -7.83
N GLY A 203 6.88 -6.23 -8.27
CA GLY A 203 7.54 -5.05 -8.85
C GLY A 203 6.88 -4.51 -10.12
N ASP A 204 6.27 -5.37 -10.93
CA ASP A 204 5.56 -4.99 -12.15
C ASP A 204 4.35 -4.09 -11.87
N LEU A 205 3.68 -4.29 -10.73
CA LEU A 205 2.52 -3.49 -10.30
C LEU A 205 2.93 -2.04 -10.05
N LEU A 206 4.02 -1.82 -9.31
CA LEU A 206 4.49 -0.48 -8.98
C LEU A 206 4.94 0.26 -10.24
N ALA A 207 5.65 -0.43 -11.14
CA ALA A 207 6.04 0.14 -12.43
C ALA A 207 4.82 0.49 -13.30
N ALA A 208 3.78 -0.35 -13.31
CA ALA A 208 2.54 -0.07 -14.02
C ALA A 208 1.78 1.12 -13.41
N PHE A 209 1.76 1.24 -12.08
CA PHE A 209 1.14 2.37 -11.38
C PHE A 209 1.87 3.68 -11.68
N ALA A 210 3.20 3.68 -11.61
CA ALA A 210 4.02 4.85 -11.94
C ALA A 210 3.76 5.35 -13.38
N LYS A 211 3.69 4.44 -14.36
CA LYS A 211 3.36 4.78 -15.76
C LYS A 211 1.95 5.35 -15.93
N LEU A 212 1.01 4.98 -15.08
CA LEU A 212 -0.35 5.53 -15.10
C LEU A 212 -0.38 6.97 -14.55
N CYS A 213 0.53 7.31 -13.64
CA CYS A 213 0.56 8.61 -12.98
C CYS A 213 1.43 9.65 -13.74
N MET A 214 2.43 9.21 -14.51
CA MET A 214 3.37 10.07 -15.23
C MET A 214 3.24 9.88 -16.76
N PRO A 215 2.30 10.55 -17.43
CA PRO A 215 2.13 10.47 -18.89
C PRO A 215 3.26 11.14 -19.69
#